data_AF-A0A2V8RFN5-F1
#
_entry.id   AF-A0A2V8RFN5-F1
#
_cell.length_a   1.000
_cell.length_b   1.000
_cell.length_c   1.000
_cell.angle_alpha   90.00
_cell.angle_beta   90.00
_cell.angle_gamma   90.00
#
_symmetry.space_group_name_H-M   'P 1'
#
loop_
_entity.id
_entity.type
_entity.pdbx_description
1 polymer ?
#
loop_
_entity_poly.entity_id
_entity_poly.type
_entity_poly.pdbx_seq_one_letter_code
_entity_poly.pdbx_strand_id
1 'polypeptide(L)'
;GEFFFMKRAPSPRPEWIEICRIQHGSKMVDFPMVQDLASLLWVINLGCIDLNQWYGRCDDAERPDYLHFDLDPVAGTSFEQVREIALILREALASLKMPSFAKTTGSRGIHVYVPIVRGPIQKEVWMFARELARVLQDAHPKLITTSYNVARRPPGSVLVDYNQNASGRTLASVYSVRPTAHATVSMPVTWKEVERGIAIEDFRIRNVRARIKKLGDLWAPLVSERKRFPLESYLK
;
A
#
# COMPACT_ATOMS: atom_id res chain seq x y z
N GLY A 1 -11.49 -17.09 -13.87
CA GLY A 1 -11.08 -18.47 -13.55
C GLY A 1 -10.64 -18.53 -12.11
N GLU A 2 -10.06 -19.64 -11.70
CA GLU A 2 -9.40 -19.75 -10.40
C GLU A 2 -8.18 -18.80 -10.33
N PHE A 3 -7.79 -18.43 -9.10
CA PHE A 3 -6.62 -17.59 -8.85
C PHE A 3 -5.67 -18.27 -7.86
N PHE A 4 -4.41 -17.86 -7.86
CA PHE A 4 -3.41 -18.32 -6.91
C PHE A 4 -2.48 -17.17 -6.52
N PHE A 5 -1.81 -17.32 -5.37
CA PHE A 5 -0.74 -16.42 -4.94
C PHE A 5 0.60 -17.15 -5.02
N MET A 6 1.57 -16.53 -5.69
CA MET A 6 2.93 -17.05 -5.80
C MET A 6 3.89 -16.18 -4.99
N LYS A 7 4.47 -16.77 -3.95
CA LYS A 7 5.52 -16.13 -3.13
C LYS A 7 6.91 -16.61 -3.55
N ARG A 8 7.07 -17.93 -3.70
CA ARG A 8 8.34 -18.56 -4.10
C ARG A 8 8.51 -18.46 -5.61
N ALA A 9 9.69 -18.05 -6.07
CA ALA A 9 10.05 -18.08 -7.48
C ALA A 9 10.00 -19.54 -8.00
N PRO A 10 9.40 -19.81 -9.18
CA PRO A 10 9.35 -21.16 -9.75
C PRO A 10 10.73 -21.76 -9.99
N SER A 11 10.80 -23.09 -10.02
CA SER A 11 11.96 -23.85 -10.47
C SER A 11 11.53 -24.86 -11.52
N PRO A 12 12.15 -24.87 -12.73
CA PRO A 12 13.22 -23.96 -13.16
C PRO A 12 12.73 -22.52 -13.38
N ARG A 13 13.68 -21.56 -13.39
CA ARG A 13 13.48 -20.16 -13.79
C ARG A 13 14.66 -19.67 -14.63
N PRO A 14 14.50 -18.61 -15.44
CA PRO A 14 15.64 -18.00 -16.10
C PRO A 14 16.70 -17.53 -15.09
N GLU A 15 17.98 -17.68 -15.43
CA GLU A 15 19.11 -17.36 -14.54
C GLU A 15 19.12 -15.88 -14.14
N TRP A 16 18.75 -15.00 -15.06
CA TRP A 16 18.69 -13.54 -14.88
C TRP A 16 17.55 -13.07 -13.96
N ILE A 17 16.63 -13.95 -13.53
CA ILE A 17 15.65 -13.60 -12.49
C ILE A 17 16.32 -13.66 -11.12
N GLU A 18 16.65 -12.51 -10.55
CA GLU A 18 17.19 -12.46 -9.20
C GLU A 18 16.16 -12.89 -8.14
N ILE A 19 16.66 -13.40 -7.01
CA ILE A 19 15.83 -13.83 -5.89
C ILE A 19 16.27 -13.15 -4.60
N CYS A 20 15.28 -12.81 -3.77
CA CYS A 20 15.50 -12.36 -2.42
C CYS A 20 15.07 -13.44 -1.42
N ARG A 21 15.99 -13.92 -0.60
CA ARG A 21 15.71 -14.96 0.39
C ARG A 21 15.29 -14.32 1.71
N ILE A 22 14.00 -14.37 2.01
CA ILE A 22 13.39 -13.71 3.18
C ILE A 22 12.77 -14.75 4.11
N GLN A 23 12.92 -14.54 5.42
CA GLN A 23 12.20 -15.32 6.43
C GLN A 23 10.72 -14.92 6.45
N HIS A 24 9.83 -15.88 6.18
CA HIS A 24 8.40 -15.69 6.22
C HIS A 24 7.76 -16.71 7.16
N GLY A 25 7.42 -16.26 8.37
CA GLY A 25 7.03 -17.15 9.46
C GLY A 25 8.19 -18.07 9.85
N SER A 26 7.95 -19.38 9.89
CA SER A 26 8.97 -20.39 10.20
C SER A 26 9.79 -20.86 8.99
N LYS A 27 9.59 -20.30 7.79
CA LYS A 27 10.20 -20.79 6.55
C LYS A 27 11.01 -19.70 5.86
N MET A 28 12.14 -20.10 5.24
CA MET A 28 12.83 -19.27 4.25
C MET A 28 12.16 -19.42 2.89
N VAL A 29 11.86 -18.29 2.25
CA VAL A 29 11.22 -18.24 0.95
C VAL A 29 12.07 -17.41 0.00
N ASP A 30 12.30 -17.94 -1.20
CA ASP A 30 13.02 -17.24 -2.27
C ASP A 30 12.01 -16.49 -3.14
N PHE A 31 11.86 -15.19 -2.89
CA PHE A 31 10.95 -14.32 -3.63
C PHE A 31 11.61 -13.85 -4.94
N PRO A 32 10.90 -13.80 -6.07
CA PRO A 32 11.45 -13.20 -7.28
C PRO A 32 11.62 -11.69 -7.09
N MET A 33 12.76 -11.14 -7.53
CA MET A 33 12.99 -9.70 -7.58
C MET A 33 12.61 -9.16 -8.96
N VAL A 34 11.75 -8.15 -8.97
CA VAL A 34 11.34 -7.43 -10.18
C VAL A 34 12.11 -6.12 -10.23
N GLN A 35 13.24 -6.12 -10.93
CA GLN A 35 14.21 -5.02 -10.94
C GLN A 35 14.20 -4.20 -12.25
N ASP A 36 13.61 -4.77 -13.30
CA ASP A 36 13.64 -4.21 -14.65
C ASP A 36 12.40 -4.60 -15.46
N LEU A 37 12.33 -4.14 -16.70
CA LEU A 37 11.24 -4.46 -17.60
C LEU A 37 11.18 -5.96 -17.93
N ALA A 38 12.32 -6.63 -18.07
CA ALA A 38 12.37 -8.05 -18.43
C ALA A 38 11.77 -8.93 -17.33
N SER A 39 12.15 -8.69 -16.07
CA SER A 39 11.62 -9.38 -14.89
C SER A 39 10.13 -9.09 -14.66
N LEU A 40 9.68 -7.86 -14.95
CA LEU A 40 8.27 -7.50 -14.92
C LEU A 40 7.47 -8.26 -16.01
N LEU A 41 7.98 -8.31 -17.24
CA LEU A 41 7.33 -9.06 -18.32
C LEU A 41 7.30 -10.57 -18.05
N TRP A 42 8.33 -11.11 -17.38
CA TRP A 42 8.37 -12.52 -16.99
C TRP A 42 7.28 -12.88 -15.98
N VAL A 43 7.10 -12.10 -14.90
CA VAL A 43 6.01 -12.37 -13.95
C VAL A 43 4.63 -12.23 -14.60
N ILE A 44 4.47 -11.29 -15.53
CA ILE A 44 3.23 -11.16 -16.32
C ILE A 44 3.01 -12.39 -17.20
N ASN A 45 4.06 -12.91 -17.85
CA ASN A 45 3.99 -14.12 -18.67
C ASN A 45 3.61 -15.37 -17.84
N LEU A 46 3.90 -15.39 -16.54
CA LEU A 46 3.42 -16.40 -15.61
C LEU A 46 1.94 -16.21 -15.19
N GLY A 47 1.24 -15.23 -15.76
CA GLY A 47 -0.16 -14.92 -15.45
C GLY A 47 -0.36 -13.96 -14.28
N CYS A 48 0.69 -13.26 -13.81
CA CYS A 48 0.55 -12.30 -12.72
C CYS A 48 -0.24 -11.06 -13.16
N ILE A 49 -1.37 -10.82 -12.49
CA ILE A 49 -2.17 -9.59 -12.65
C ILE A 49 -1.91 -8.62 -11.49
N ASP A 50 -1.90 -9.14 -10.25
CA ASP A 50 -1.78 -8.37 -9.01
C ASP A 50 -0.39 -8.53 -8.38
N LEU A 51 0.45 -7.50 -8.54
CA LEU A 51 1.80 -7.45 -8.01
C LEU A 51 1.78 -6.94 -6.57
N ASN A 52 2.30 -7.74 -5.65
CA ASN A 52 2.32 -7.43 -4.22
C ASN A 52 3.78 -7.35 -3.76
N GLN A 53 4.28 -6.13 -3.62
CA GLN A 53 5.67 -5.88 -3.23
C GLN A 53 5.89 -6.15 -1.74
N TRP A 54 7.09 -6.61 -1.39
CA TRP A 54 7.50 -6.69 0.00
C TRP A 54 7.67 -5.28 0.59
N TYR A 55 7.52 -5.16 1.89
CA TYR A 55 7.49 -3.87 2.59
C TYR A 55 8.90 -3.28 2.80
N GLY A 56 9.88 -4.15 3.07
CA GLY A 56 11.32 -3.83 3.08
C GLY A 56 12.01 -4.16 1.76
N ARG A 57 13.26 -3.72 1.61
CA ARG A 57 14.11 -4.08 0.46
C ARG A 57 14.89 -5.36 0.76
N CYS A 58 15.55 -5.92 -0.26
CA CYS A 58 16.23 -7.20 -0.10
C CYS A 58 17.49 -7.14 0.77
N ASP A 59 18.16 -5.98 0.81
CA ASP A 59 19.33 -5.73 1.65
C ASP A 59 19.00 -5.70 3.14
N ASP A 60 17.79 -5.24 3.50
CA ASP A 60 17.24 -5.35 4.84
C ASP A 60 15.70 -5.40 4.79
N ALA A 61 15.16 -6.62 4.89
CA ALA A 61 13.73 -6.87 4.80
C ALA A 61 12.96 -6.42 6.05
N GLU A 62 13.66 -6.15 7.17
CA GLU A 62 13.06 -5.74 8.44
C GLU A 62 12.97 -4.22 8.59
N ARG A 63 13.75 -3.45 7.83
CA ARG A 63 13.76 -1.98 7.89
C ARG A 63 13.09 -1.38 6.65
N PRO A 64 11.79 -1.04 6.73
CA PRO A 64 11.07 -0.48 5.61
C PRO A 64 11.49 0.96 5.34
N ASP A 65 11.18 1.39 4.12
CA ASP A 65 11.41 2.73 3.63
C ASP A 65 10.19 3.65 3.82
N TYR A 66 9.04 3.09 4.17
CA TYR A 66 7.76 3.79 4.21
C TYR A 66 6.96 3.35 5.43
N LEU A 67 6.13 4.23 5.97
CA LEU A 67 4.95 3.89 6.78
C LEU A 67 3.73 3.92 5.85
N HIS A 68 2.73 3.07 6.05
CA HIS A 68 1.48 3.18 5.29
C HIS A 68 0.22 2.82 6.09
N PHE A 69 -0.93 3.25 5.58
CA PHE A 69 -2.26 2.93 6.09
C PHE A 69 -3.11 2.45 4.91
N ASP A 70 -3.78 1.31 5.09
CA ASP A 70 -4.75 0.80 4.13
C ASP A 70 -6.16 1.12 4.62
N LEU A 71 -6.88 1.93 3.84
CA LEU A 71 -8.21 2.42 4.17
C LEU A 71 -9.25 1.60 3.42
N ASP A 72 -9.87 0.67 4.14
CA ASP A 72 -10.75 -0.33 3.56
C ASP A 72 -12.20 -0.15 4.05
N PRO A 73 -13.19 -0.03 3.15
CA PRO A 73 -14.57 0.12 3.57
C PRO A 73 -15.09 -1.15 4.25
N VAL A 74 -15.74 -1.00 5.40
CA VAL A 74 -16.58 -2.05 6.00
C VAL A 74 -17.91 -2.09 5.25
N ALA A 75 -18.63 -3.22 5.33
CA ALA A 75 -19.96 -3.35 4.72
C ALA A 75 -20.87 -2.15 5.05
N GLY A 76 -21.55 -1.62 4.04
CA GLY A 76 -22.41 -0.43 4.17
C GLY A 76 -21.68 0.92 4.02
N THR A 77 -20.38 0.92 3.72
CA THR A 77 -19.57 2.14 3.59
C THR A 77 -19.33 2.50 2.13
N SER A 78 -19.51 3.76 1.79
CA SER A 78 -19.26 4.30 0.45
C SER A 78 -17.78 4.64 0.23
N PHE A 79 -17.35 4.73 -1.04
CA PHE A 79 -16.00 5.22 -1.36
C PHE A 79 -15.81 6.70 -0.99
N GLU A 80 -16.88 7.50 -0.99
CA GLU A 80 -16.86 8.88 -0.49
C GLU A 80 -16.41 8.95 0.98
N GLN A 81 -16.92 8.05 1.83
CA GLN A 81 -16.47 7.96 3.22
C GLN A 81 -15.01 7.50 3.34
N VAL A 82 -14.54 6.59 2.47
CA VAL A 82 -13.12 6.22 2.42
C VAL A 82 -12.25 7.44 2.11
N ARG A 83 -12.69 8.30 1.17
CA ARG A 83 -12.00 9.55 0.83
C ARG A 83 -12.03 10.54 1.99
N GLU A 84 -13.16 10.68 2.68
CA GLU A 84 -13.27 11.50 3.90
C GLU A 84 -12.23 11.07 4.94
N ILE A 85 -12.14 9.78 5.23
CA ILE A 85 -11.14 9.24 6.17
C ILE A 85 -9.71 9.42 5.66
N ALA A 86 -9.47 9.31 4.35
CA ALA A 86 -8.16 9.59 3.77
C ALA A 86 -7.73 11.06 3.98
N LEU A 87 -8.67 12.01 3.91
CA LEU A 87 -8.43 13.43 4.16
C LEU A 87 -8.18 13.71 5.64
N ILE A 88 -8.95 13.08 6.55
CA ILE A 88 -8.70 13.15 8.00
C ILE A 88 -7.29 12.61 8.33
N LEU A 89 -6.92 11.44 7.78
CA LEU A 89 -5.59 10.88 7.98
C LEU A 89 -4.50 11.80 7.42
N ARG A 90 -4.71 12.41 6.25
CA ARG A 90 -3.79 13.40 5.68
C ARG A 90 -3.55 14.56 6.64
N GLU A 91 -4.62 15.12 7.22
CA GLU A 91 -4.54 16.24 8.14
C GLU A 91 -3.80 15.87 9.43
N ALA A 92 -4.06 14.68 9.98
CA ALA A 92 -3.33 14.17 11.13
C ALA A 92 -1.84 13.97 10.83
N LEU A 93 -1.49 13.44 9.66
CA LEU A 93 -0.09 13.32 9.24
C LEU A 93 0.55 14.71 9.01
N ALA A 94 -0.18 15.65 8.43
CA ALA A 94 0.30 17.01 8.19
C ALA A 94 0.57 17.77 9.50
N SER A 95 -0.24 17.58 10.55
CA SER A 95 -0.01 18.19 11.88
C SER A 95 1.28 17.67 12.52
N LEU A 96 1.67 16.43 12.20
CA LEU A 96 2.95 15.82 12.57
C LEU A 96 4.09 16.17 11.60
N LYS A 97 3.85 17.04 10.61
CA LYS A 97 4.79 17.40 9.54
C LYS A 97 5.27 16.20 8.71
N MET A 98 4.47 15.14 8.64
CA MET A 98 4.74 13.96 7.84
C MET A 98 4.23 14.16 6.41
N PRO A 99 5.10 14.15 5.39
CA PRO A 99 4.64 14.18 4.00
C PRO A 99 3.90 12.88 3.69
N SER A 100 2.74 12.98 3.05
CA SER A 100 1.89 11.83 2.74
C SER A 100 1.48 11.80 1.27
N PHE A 101 1.39 10.59 0.71
CA PHE A 101 1.06 10.32 -0.68
C PHE A 101 -0.03 9.27 -0.75
N ALA A 102 -1.03 9.47 -1.62
CA ALA A 102 -2.18 8.60 -1.74
C ALA A 102 -2.18 7.83 -3.06
N LYS A 103 -2.66 6.60 -3.02
CA LYS A 103 -3.06 5.85 -4.21
C LYS A 103 -4.39 5.15 -3.97
N THR A 104 -5.21 5.03 -5.02
CA THR A 104 -6.33 4.09 -4.96
C THR A 104 -5.78 2.67 -4.85
N THR A 105 -6.51 1.76 -4.21
CA THR A 105 -6.11 0.34 -4.24
C THR A 105 -6.40 -0.32 -5.57
N GLY A 106 -7.21 0.32 -6.43
CA GLY A 106 -7.82 -0.29 -7.59
C GLY A 106 -8.91 -1.31 -7.23
N SER A 107 -9.30 -1.43 -5.96
CA SER A 107 -10.39 -2.30 -5.51
C SER A 107 -11.47 -1.47 -4.82
N ARG A 108 -11.38 -1.23 -3.50
CA ARG A 108 -12.43 -0.53 -2.75
C ARG A 108 -11.91 0.61 -1.87
N GLY A 109 -10.60 0.77 -1.77
CA GLY A 109 -9.95 1.55 -0.73
C GLY A 109 -8.97 2.60 -1.25
N ILE A 110 -8.29 3.25 -0.31
CA ILE A 110 -7.13 4.13 -0.55
C ILE A 110 -5.98 3.68 0.32
N HIS A 111 -4.77 3.59 -0.23
CA HIS A 111 -3.57 3.52 0.60
C HIS A 111 -2.95 4.91 0.75
N VAL A 112 -2.51 5.23 1.96
CA VAL A 112 -1.75 6.44 2.27
C VAL A 112 -0.36 6.04 2.75
N TYR A 113 0.67 6.58 2.11
CA TYR A 113 2.08 6.29 2.40
C TYR A 113 2.81 7.53 2.89
N VAL A 114 3.75 7.32 3.80
CA VAL A 114 4.70 8.33 4.30
C VAL A 114 6.11 7.81 4.06
N PRO A 115 6.97 8.54 3.32
CA PRO A 115 8.37 8.17 3.20
C PRO A 115 9.09 8.44 4.52
N ILE A 116 9.74 7.41 5.06
CA ILE A 116 10.50 7.50 6.30
C ILE A 116 11.98 7.31 6.04
N VAL A 117 12.83 7.89 6.89
CA VAL A 117 14.25 7.53 6.94
C VAL A 117 14.33 6.08 7.36
N ARG A 118 15.05 5.27 6.58
CA ARG A 118 15.27 3.87 6.93
C ARG A 118 16.12 3.80 8.20
N GLY A 119 15.64 3.06 9.20
CA GLY A 119 16.27 2.96 10.51
C GLY A 119 15.42 2.12 11.47
N PRO A 120 14.16 2.52 11.73
CA PRO A 120 13.23 1.73 12.52
C PRO A 120 12.98 0.36 11.92
N ILE A 121 12.89 -0.66 12.78
CA ILE A 121 12.43 -1.97 12.36
C ILE A 121 10.90 -1.96 12.16
N GLN A 122 10.42 -2.90 11.37
CA GLN A 122 9.03 -3.02 10.97
C GLN A 122 8.05 -3.00 12.17
N LYS A 123 8.44 -3.62 13.30
CA LYS A 123 7.64 -3.62 14.54
C LYS A 123 7.44 -2.20 15.09
N GLU A 124 8.45 -1.36 15.04
CA GLU A 124 8.39 0.02 15.54
C GLU A 124 7.51 0.89 14.63
N VAL A 125 7.66 0.75 13.31
CA VAL A 125 6.78 1.42 12.35
C VAL A 125 5.32 1.00 12.55
N TRP A 126 5.07 -0.29 12.77
CA TRP A 126 3.74 -0.81 13.09
C TRP A 126 3.19 -0.25 14.42
N MET A 127 4.02 -0.10 15.46
CA MET A 127 3.58 0.47 16.74
C MET A 127 3.14 1.92 16.56
N PHE A 128 3.92 2.73 15.84
CA PHE A 128 3.53 4.10 15.51
C PHE A 128 2.22 4.14 14.73
N ALA A 129 2.10 3.32 13.68
CA ALA A 129 0.90 3.23 12.86
C ALA A 129 -0.34 2.87 13.69
N ARG A 130 -0.20 1.92 14.62
CA ARG A 130 -1.26 1.49 15.52
C ARG A 130 -1.74 2.62 16.42
N GLU A 131 -0.83 3.34 17.06
CA GLU A 131 -1.22 4.43 17.97
C GLU A 131 -1.88 5.58 17.21
N LEU A 132 -1.36 5.96 16.03
CA LEU A 132 -2.02 6.99 15.21
C LEU A 132 -3.43 6.55 14.78
N ALA A 133 -3.59 5.30 14.33
CA ALA A 133 -4.88 4.77 13.94
C ALA A 133 -5.88 4.72 15.12
N ARG A 134 -5.42 4.42 16.33
CA ARG A 134 -6.23 4.45 17.56
C ARG A 134 -6.68 5.86 17.91
N VAL A 135 -5.77 6.84 17.90
CA VAL A 135 -6.10 8.25 18.13
C VAL A 135 -7.16 8.72 17.14
N LEU A 136 -7.04 8.35 15.86
CA LEU A 136 -8.04 8.66 14.85
C LEU A 136 -9.38 7.96 15.09
N GLN A 137 -9.36 6.69 15.51
CA GLN A 137 -10.59 5.98 15.91
C GLN A 137 -11.28 6.68 17.09
N ASP A 138 -10.54 7.08 18.12
CA ASP A 138 -11.10 7.71 19.32
C ASP A 138 -11.68 9.10 19.00
N ALA A 139 -11.06 9.82 18.07
CA ALA A 139 -11.58 11.10 17.57
C ALA A 139 -12.81 10.94 16.64
N HIS A 140 -12.89 9.83 15.88
CA HIS A 140 -13.95 9.58 14.90
C HIS A 140 -14.58 8.17 15.05
N PRO A 141 -15.14 7.81 16.22
CA PRO A 141 -15.51 6.43 16.56
C PRO A 141 -16.70 5.88 15.76
N LYS A 142 -17.46 6.75 15.10
CA LYS A 142 -18.56 6.36 14.20
C LYS A 142 -18.09 6.08 12.77
N LEU A 143 -16.95 6.63 12.37
CA LEU A 143 -16.46 6.58 11.00
C LEU A 143 -15.26 5.64 10.84
N ILE A 144 -14.44 5.48 11.87
CA ILE A 144 -13.19 4.72 11.83
C ILE A 144 -13.28 3.49 12.73
N THR A 145 -12.75 2.38 12.25
CA THR A 145 -12.45 1.20 13.08
C THR A 145 -11.01 0.75 12.85
N THR A 146 -10.38 0.22 13.89
CA THR A 146 -9.08 -0.45 13.83
C THR A 146 -9.17 -1.93 14.23
N SER A 147 -10.39 -2.47 14.31
CA SER A 147 -10.62 -3.85 14.74
C SER A 147 -10.08 -4.85 13.72
N TYR A 148 -9.13 -5.69 14.18
CA TYR A 148 -8.65 -6.83 13.42
C TYR A 148 -9.77 -7.86 13.16
N ASN A 149 -10.65 -8.06 14.14
CA ASN A 149 -11.76 -9.00 14.00
C ASN A 149 -12.85 -8.40 13.09
N VAL A 150 -12.98 -8.97 11.89
CA VAL A 150 -13.95 -8.57 10.85
C VAL A 150 -15.38 -8.54 11.40
N ALA A 151 -15.77 -9.54 12.20
CA ALA A 151 -17.12 -9.64 12.77
C ALA A 151 -17.43 -8.55 13.80
N ARG A 152 -16.40 -7.86 14.33
CA ARG A 152 -16.55 -6.75 15.28
C ARG A 152 -16.46 -5.37 14.62
N ARG A 153 -16.25 -5.30 13.30
CA ARG A 153 -16.16 -4.01 12.60
C ARG A 153 -17.55 -3.40 12.48
N PRO A 154 -17.78 -2.16 12.97
CA PRO A 154 -19.06 -1.51 12.83
C PRO A 154 -19.43 -1.33 11.34
N PRO A 155 -20.64 -1.73 10.90
CA PRO A 155 -21.12 -1.39 9.56
C PRO A 155 -21.11 0.12 9.33
N GLY A 156 -20.84 0.55 8.10
CA GLY A 156 -20.76 1.97 7.75
C GLY A 156 -19.49 2.69 8.21
N SER A 157 -18.49 1.96 8.74
CA SER A 157 -17.16 2.49 9.10
C SER A 157 -16.07 2.12 8.08
N VAL A 158 -14.95 2.84 8.11
CA VAL A 158 -13.74 2.54 7.35
C VAL A 158 -12.72 1.91 8.30
N LEU A 159 -12.16 0.78 7.89
CA LEU A 159 -11.00 0.20 8.55
C LEU A 159 -9.77 1.05 8.22
N VAL A 160 -9.11 1.59 9.24
CA VAL A 160 -7.76 2.12 9.12
C VAL A 160 -6.80 0.98 9.46
N ASP A 161 -6.42 0.19 8.46
CA ASP A 161 -5.60 -1.01 8.67
C ASP A 161 -4.12 -0.66 8.77
N TYR A 162 -3.67 -0.46 10.00
CA TYR A 162 -2.25 -0.33 10.32
C TYR A 162 -1.51 -1.68 10.27
N ASN A 163 -2.21 -2.84 10.25
CA ASN A 163 -1.55 -4.14 10.28
C ASN A 163 -0.85 -4.48 8.98
N GLN A 164 -1.09 -3.74 7.89
CA GLN A 164 -0.33 -3.89 6.65
C GLN A 164 1.16 -3.56 6.84
N ASN A 165 1.53 -2.79 7.88
CA ASN A 165 2.91 -2.58 8.28
C ASN A 165 3.54 -3.78 9.00
N ALA A 166 2.80 -4.87 9.28
CA ALA A 166 3.36 -6.07 9.90
C ALA A 166 4.09 -6.98 8.89
N SER A 167 5.03 -7.80 9.37
CA SER A 167 5.84 -8.66 8.49
C SER A 167 4.99 -9.64 7.70
N GLY A 168 5.33 -9.82 6.41
CA GLY A 168 4.70 -10.81 5.55
C GLY A 168 3.30 -10.47 5.03
N ARG A 169 2.86 -9.23 5.19
CA ARG A 169 1.58 -8.74 4.65
C ARG A 169 1.69 -8.46 3.16
N THR A 170 0.58 -8.64 2.46
CA THR A 170 0.47 -8.42 1.01
C THR A 170 -0.26 -7.12 0.76
N LEU A 171 0.34 -6.25 -0.05
CA LEU A 171 -0.24 -4.98 -0.42
C LEU A 171 0.01 -4.71 -1.90
N ALA A 172 -1.06 -4.42 -2.64
CA ALA A 172 -0.96 -4.17 -4.08
C ALA A 172 0.04 -3.03 -4.34
N SER A 173 1.01 -3.31 -5.21
CA SER A 173 2.05 -2.36 -5.61
C SER A 173 1.46 -1.18 -6.37
N VAL A 174 2.24 -0.10 -6.44
CA VAL A 174 1.89 1.04 -7.28
C VAL A 174 1.78 0.60 -8.75
N TYR A 175 0.79 1.12 -9.46
CA TYR A 175 0.48 0.78 -10.86
C TYR A 175 0.05 -0.67 -11.14
N SER A 176 -0.06 -1.52 -10.12
CA SER A 176 -0.59 -2.88 -10.31
C SER A 176 -2.01 -2.83 -10.85
N VAL A 177 -2.26 -3.62 -11.89
CA VAL A 177 -3.63 -3.92 -12.32
C VAL A 177 -4.27 -4.83 -11.26
N ARG A 178 -5.57 -4.68 -11.07
CA ARG A 178 -6.35 -5.52 -10.15
C ARG A 178 -7.22 -6.48 -10.97
N PRO A 179 -7.41 -7.73 -10.51
CA PRO A 179 -8.21 -8.75 -11.20
C PRO A 179 -9.72 -8.48 -11.02
N THR A 180 -10.17 -7.31 -11.46
CA THR A 180 -11.57 -6.88 -11.45
C THR A 180 -12.12 -6.89 -12.87
N ALA A 181 -13.45 -6.93 -13.03
CA ALA A 181 -14.11 -6.89 -14.34
C ALA A 181 -13.74 -5.64 -15.17
N HIS A 182 -13.22 -4.59 -14.55
CA HIS A 182 -12.86 -3.34 -15.19
C HIS A 182 -11.34 -3.13 -15.34
N ALA A 183 -10.51 -4.10 -14.92
CA ALA A 183 -9.05 -4.02 -14.93
C ALA A 183 -8.57 -2.69 -14.35
N THR A 184 -9.10 -2.36 -13.17
CA THR A 184 -8.76 -1.17 -12.40
C THR A 184 -7.30 -1.23 -11.93
N VAL A 185 -6.71 -0.08 -11.65
CA VAL A 185 -5.28 0.06 -11.35
C VAL A 185 -5.11 0.66 -9.97
N SER A 186 -4.16 0.15 -9.19
CA SER A 186 -3.74 0.82 -7.96
C SER A 186 -2.94 2.08 -8.31
N MET A 187 -3.65 3.20 -8.40
CA MET A 187 -3.16 4.38 -9.10
C MET A 187 -2.79 5.51 -8.14
N PRO A 188 -1.56 6.05 -8.21
CA PRO A 188 -1.21 7.30 -7.57
C PRO A 188 -2.17 8.43 -7.93
N VAL A 189 -2.61 9.16 -6.91
CA VAL A 189 -3.52 10.29 -7.04
C VAL A 189 -3.00 11.47 -6.24
N THR A 190 -3.33 12.67 -6.70
CA THR A 190 -3.06 13.88 -5.92
C THR A 190 -4.10 14.05 -4.83
N TRP A 191 -3.73 14.73 -3.75
CA TRP A 191 -4.69 15.08 -2.70
C TRP A 191 -5.85 15.95 -3.21
N LYS A 192 -5.61 16.83 -4.20
CA LYS A 192 -6.66 17.61 -4.87
C LYS A 192 -7.69 16.73 -5.58
N GLU A 193 -7.25 15.59 -6.12
CA GLU A 193 -8.17 14.63 -6.76
C GLU A 193 -9.01 13.89 -5.73
N VAL A 194 -8.40 13.52 -4.59
CA VAL A 194 -9.13 12.94 -3.45
C VAL A 194 -10.17 13.91 -2.91
N GLU A 195 -9.84 15.20 -2.78
CA GLU A 195 -10.80 16.24 -2.39
C GLU A 195 -11.93 16.39 -3.42
N ARG A 196 -11.58 16.42 -4.71
CA ARG A 196 -12.54 16.74 -5.77
C ARG A 196 -13.62 15.68 -5.97
N GLY A 197 -13.32 14.39 -5.92
CA GLY A 197 -14.33 13.44 -6.38
C GLY A 197 -13.90 12.18 -7.11
N ILE A 198 -12.72 11.59 -6.86
CA ILE A 198 -12.33 10.40 -7.66
C ILE A 198 -13.16 9.16 -7.31
N ALA A 199 -13.30 8.26 -8.28
CA ALA A 199 -13.75 6.89 -8.12
C ALA A 199 -12.62 5.89 -8.43
N ILE A 200 -12.74 4.65 -7.96
CA ILE A 200 -11.78 3.59 -8.28
C ILE A 200 -11.73 3.33 -9.80
N GLU A 201 -12.91 3.33 -10.43
CA GLU A 201 -13.14 3.04 -11.83
C GLU A 201 -12.61 4.12 -12.79
N ASP A 202 -12.21 5.28 -12.27
CA ASP A 202 -11.54 6.33 -13.06
C ASP A 202 -10.17 5.87 -13.54
N PHE A 203 -9.57 4.86 -12.88
CA PHE A 203 -8.22 4.39 -13.16
C PHE A 203 -8.24 2.94 -13.64
N ARG A 204 -8.17 2.75 -14.96
CA ARG A 204 -8.21 1.44 -15.63
C ARG A 204 -7.01 1.27 -16.54
N ILE A 205 -6.63 0.03 -16.82
CA ILE A 205 -5.49 -0.28 -17.70
C ILE A 205 -5.53 0.49 -19.04
N ARG A 206 -6.74 0.71 -19.58
CA ARG A 206 -6.99 1.42 -20.85
C ARG A 206 -6.73 2.93 -20.80
N ASN A 207 -6.76 3.58 -19.64
CA ASN A 207 -6.67 5.04 -19.55
C ASN A 207 -5.45 5.54 -18.73
N VAL A 208 -4.87 4.72 -17.86
CA VAL A 208 -3.79 5.17 -16.97
C VAL A 208 -2.51 5.56 -17.70
N ARG A 209 -2.19 4.94 -18.86
CA ARG A 209 -1.00 5.30 -19.64
C ARG A 209 -1.04 6.76 -20.11
N ALA A 210 -2.20 7.20 -20.62
CA ALA A 210 -2.40 8.58 -21.05
C ALA A 210 -2.30 9.56 -19.87
N ARG A 211 -2.85 9.16 -18.71
CA ARG A 211 -2.74 9.92 -17.46
C ARG A 211 -1.28 10.08 -17.01
N ILE A 212 -0.50 9.00 -16.99
CA ILE A 212 0.92 9.03 -16.60
C ILE A 212 1.70 9.94 -17.55
N LYS A 213 1.47 9.84 -18.87
CA LYS A 213 2.10 10.74 -19.84
C LYS A 213 1.77 12.22 -19.59
N LYS A 214 0.55 12.52 -19.13
CA LYS A 214 0.08 13.88 -18.85
C LYS A 214 0.58 14.45 -17.52
N LEU A 215 0.58 13.65 -16.46
CA LEU A 215 0.85 14.12 -15.09
C LEU A 215 2.26 13.79 -14.61
N GLY A 216 2.99 12.92 -15.30
CA GLY A 216 4.22 12.32 -14.82
C GLY A 216 3.97 11.25 -13.75
N ASP A 217 5.06 10.86 -13.09
CA ASP A 217 5.04 9.91 -11.98
C ASP A 217 4.74 10.65 -10.66
N LEU A 218 3.49 10.55 -10.20
CA LEU A 218 3.06 11.12 -8.92
C LEU A 218 3.63 10.37 -7.70
N TRP A 219 4.20 9.18 -7.89
CA TRP A 219 4.82 8.37 -6.85
C TRP A 219 6.33 8.62 -6.72
N ALA A 220 6.97 9.23 -7.72
CA ALA A 220 8.39 9.57 -7.71
C ALA A 220 8.87 10.28 -6.43
N PRO A 221 8.11 11.23 -5.83
CA PRO A 221 8.53 11.85 -4.57
C PRO A 221 8.60 10.88 -3.38
N LEU A 222 7.77 9.83 -3.36
CA LEU A 222 7.80 8.83 -2.31
C LEU A 222 9.12 8.03 -2.35
N VAL A 223 9.54 7.60 -3.54
CA VAL A 223 10.76 6.79 -3.72
C VAL A 223 12.06 7.59 -3.74
N SER A 224 11.97 8.93 -3.68
CA SER A 224 13.12 9.83 -3.61
C SER A 224 13.90 9.68 -2.29
N GLU A 225 15.22 9.89 -2.33
CA GLU A 225 16.06 9.97 -1.12
C GLU A 225 15.85 11.28 -0.34
N ARG A 226 15.19 12.27 -0.94
CA ARG A 226 14.98 13.58 -0.33
C ARG A 226 13.69 13.61 0.49
N LYS A 227 13.67 14.46 1.54
CA LYS A 227 12.48 14.78 2.33
C LYS A 227 11.79 13.56 2.98
N ARG A 228 12.58 12.54 3.34
CA ARG A 228 12.10 11.40 4.12
C ARG A 228 11.94 11.81 5.58
N PHE A 229 10.89 11.31 6.24
CA PHE A 229 10.56 11.69 7.60
C PHE A 229 11.36 10.87 8.63
N PRO A 230 12.02 11.50 9.63
CA PRO A 230 12.79 10.78 10.65
C PRO A 230 11.85 10.19 11.73
N LEU A 231 11.18 9.06 11.43
CA LEU A 231 10.18 8.47 12.31
C LEU A 231 10.73 8.11 13.71
N GLU A 232 12.03 7.82 13.81
CA GLU A 232 12.71 7.54 15.08
C GLU A 232 12.48 8.59 16.18
N SER A 233 12.20 9.85 15.82
CA SER A 233 11.89 10.87 16.82
C SER A 233 10.57 10.63 17.59
N TYR A 234 9.70 9.73 17.10
CA TYR A 234 8.42 9.36 17.70
C TYR A 234 8.43 7.97 18.35
N LEU A 235 9.58 7.28 18.33
CA LEU A 235 9.73 5.92 18.86
C LEU A 235 10.39 5.88 20.25
N LYS A 236 10.74 7.04 20.79
CA LYS A 236 11.38 7.22 22.11
C LYS A 236 10.35 7.39 23.20
#